data_AF-A0A8T5WPF7-F1
#
_entry.id   AF-A0A8T5WPF7-F1
#
_cell.length_a   1.000
_cell.length_b   1.000
_cell.length_c   1.000
_cell.angle_alpha   90.00
_cell.angle_beta   90.00
_cell.angle_gamma   90.00
#
_symmetry.space_group_name_H-M   'P 1'
#
loop_
_entity.id
_entity.type
_entity.pdbx_description
1 polymer ?
#
loop_
_entity_poly.entity_id
_entity_poly.type
_entity_poly.pdbx_seq_one_letter_code
_entity_poly.pdbx_strand_id
1 'polypeptide(L)'
;MKNIVTRITVEVLGSPKEHVEKALRNVIEKLKADDNIKVTKVQMFECKQMDNKLWSTFADIEFESKELKIVLGICFDYMPSTVEILDPAGIEMDTNDVADLLNDMLTKLHKYSLVLTKLQTENIYMMKELEKASGKKTKGRTSI
;
A
#
# COMPACT_ATOMS: atom_id res chain seq x y z
N MET A 1 2.94 -9.87 27.63
CA MET A 1 1.95 -9.17 26.78
C MET A 1 1.23 -10.20 25.94
N LYS A 2 -0.08 -9.98 25.68
CA LYS A 2 -0.80 -10.79 24.70
C LYS A 2 -0.29 -10.44 23.30
N ASN A 3 -0.22 -11.43 22.42
CA ASN A 3 0.12 -11.17 21.02
C ASN A 3 -1.00 -10.35 20.37
N ILE A 4 -0.64 -9.45 19.47
CA ILE A 4 -1.57 -8.72 18.63
C ILE A 4 -1.87 -9.58 17.42
N VAL A 5 -3.12 -10.00 17.28
CA VAL A 5 -3.59 -10.74 16.12
C VAL A 5 -4.12 -9.72 15.12
N THR A 6 -3.51 -9.67 13.94
CA THR A 6 -3.88 -8.72 12.88
C THR A 6 -4.23 -9.46 11.61
N ARG A 7 -5.27 -9.01 10.90
CA ARG A 7 -5.53 -9.36 9.51
C ARG A 7 -5.22 -8.16 8.62
N ILE A 8 -4.47 -8.40 7.55
CA ILE A 8 -4.26 -7.42 6.48
C ILE A 8 -4.76 -7.97 5.15
N THR A 9 -5.18 -7.07 4.27
CA THR A 9 -5.48 -7.40 2.88
C THR A 9 -4.44 -6.73 1.99
N VAL A 10 -3.72 -7.51 1.18
CA VAL A 10 -2.77 -6.99 0.21
C VAL A 10 -3.31 -7.22 -1.18
N GLU A 11 -3.41 -6.14 -1.97
CA GLU A 11 -3.84 -6.17 -3.36
C GLU A 11 -2.66 -5.83 -4.29
N VAL A 12 -2.57 -6.54 -5.41
CA VAL A 12 -1.60 -6.27 -6.47
C VAL A 12 -2.35 -6.07 -7.78
N LEU A 13 -2.06 -4.95 -8.44
CA LEU A 13 -2.57 -4.61 -9.76
C LEU A 13 -1.41 -4.49 -10.75
N GLY A 14 -1.51 -5.13 -11.91
CA GLY A 14 -0.46 -5.03 -12.92
C GLY A 14 -0.69 -5.87 -14.18
N SER A 15 0.38 -6.15 -14.91
CA SER A 15 0.33 -6.99 -16.12
C SER A 15 1.73 -7.57 -16.40
N PRO A 16 1.86 -8.78 -16.96
CA PRO A 16 0.83 -9.79 -17.20
C PRO A 16 0.40 -10.53 -15.90
N LYS A 17 -0.59 -11.41 -16.00
CA LYS A 17 -1.19 -12.16 -14.88
C LYS A 17 -0.14 -12.83 -14.00
N GLU A 18 0.85 -13.49 -14.62
CA GLU A 18 1.89 -14.26 -13.92
C GLU A 18 2.76 -13.37 -13.03
N HIS A 19 3.03 -12.14 -13.46
CA HIS A 19 3.81 -11.18 -12.66
C HIS A 19 3.03 -10.68 -11.45
N VAL A 20 1.72 -10.48 -11.61
CA VAL A 20 0.81 -10.04 -10.55
C VAL A 20 0.70 -11.11 -9.46
N GLU A 21 0.46 -12.37 -9.86
CA GLU A 21 0.39 -13.49 -8.92
C GLU A 21 1.75 -13.74 -8.22
N LYS A 22 2.85 -13.66 -8.97
CA LYS A 22 4.20 -13.82 -8.40
C LYS A 22 4.53 -12.71 -7.40
N ALA A 23 4.17 -11.46 -7.71
CA ALA A 23 4.39 -10.34 -6.79
C ALA A 23 3.64 -10.53 -5.47
N LEU A 24 2.37 -10.93 -5.51
CA LEU A 24 1.60 -11.22 -4.29
C LEU A 24 2.23 -12.38 -3.49
N ARG A 25 2.65 -13.46 -4.17
CA ARG A 25 3.37 -14.57 -3.51
C ARG A 25 4.67 -14.09 -2.85
N ASN A 26 5.43 -13.23 -3.51
CA ASN A 26 6.67 -12.70 -2.93
C ASN A 26 6.40 -11.87 -1.66
N VAL A 27 5.30 -11.11 -1.59
CA VAL A 27 4.90 -10.41 -0.37
C VAL A 27 4.60 -11.39 0.75
N ILE A 28 3.80 -12.43 0.47
CA ILE A 28 3.46 -13.47 1.44
C ILE A 28 4.72 -14.19 1.95
N GLU A 29 5.65 -14.55 1.07
CA GLU A 29 6.88 -15.24 1.46
C GLU A 29 7.81 -14.34 2.28
N LYS A 30 7.90 -13.03 1.96
CA LYS A 30 8.63 -12.07 2.80
C LYS A 30 8.03 -11.94 4.19
N LEU A 31 6.70 -11.90 4.29
CA LEU A 31 6.00 -11.85 5.58
C LEU A 31 6.22 -13.14 6.40
N LYS A 32 6.22 -14.31 5.76
CA LYS A 32 6.52 -15.58 6.44
C LYS A 32 7.97 -15.69 6.90
N ALA A 33 8.90 -15.01 6.23
CA ALA A 33 10.32 -15.00 6.56
C ALA A 33 10.70 -13.95 7.61
N ASP A 34 9.74 -13.12 8.05
CA ASP A 34 9.98 -12.10 9.06
C ASP A 34 9.82 -12.71 10.47
N ASP A 35 10.94 -12.82 11.19
CA ASP A 35 10.99 -13.39 12.55
C ASP A 35 10.22 -12.55 13.59
N ASN A 36 9.83 -11.31 13.26
CA ASN A 36 9.08 -10.44 14.17
C ASN A 36 7.57 -10.75 14.19
N ILE A 37 7.09 -11.52 13.22
CA ILE A 37 5.69 -11.95 13.15
C ILE A 37 5.58 -13.46 12.99
N LYS A 38 4.40 -13.98 13.31
CA LYS A 38 4.04 -15.36 13.02
C LYS A 38 2.79 -15.35 12.15
N VAL A 39 2.96 -15.64 10.87
CA VAL A 39 1.82 -15.80 9.95
C VAL A 39 1.01 -17.03 10.35
N THR A 40 -0.27 -16.84 10.66
CA THR A 40 -1.18 -17.89 11.13
C THR A 40 -2.12 -18.38 10.03
N LYS A 41 -2.52 -17.49 9.10
CA LYS A 41 -3.43 -17.83 8.00
C LYS A 41 -3.13 -16.99 6.77
N VAL A 42 -3.24 -17.62 5.60
CA VAL A 42 -3.18 -16.93 4.31
C VAL A 42 -4.31 -17.43 3.44
N GLN A 43 -5.11 -16.52 2.91
CA GLN A 43 -6.16 -16.81 1.95
C GLN A 43 -5.90 -16.00 0.68
N MET A 44 -5.46 -16.67 -0.38
CA MET A 44 -5.30 -16.05 -1.69
C MET A 44 -6.59 -16.15 -2.49
N PHE A 45 -6.92 -15.08 -3.21
CA PHE A 45 -8.06 -15.03 -4.11
C PHE A 45 -7.61 -15.10 -5.57
N GLU A 46 -8.53 -15.52 -6.45
CA GLU A 46 -8.22 -15.68 -7.87
C GLU A 46 -7.92 -14.34 -8.55
N CYS A 47 -6.90 -14.36 -9.40
CA CYS A 47 -6.53 -13.20 -10.19
C CYS A 47 -7.54 -12.96 -11.33
N LYS A 48 -8.11 -11.76 -11.36
CA LYS A 48 -9.14 -11.34 -12.32
C LYS A 48 -8.61 -10.28 -13.27
N GLN A 49 -9.02 -10.37 -14.53
CA GLN A 49 -8.72 -9.36 -15.53
C GLN A 49 -9.68 -8.18 -15.38
N MET A 50 -9.14 -6.96 -15.47
CA MET A 50 -9.86 -5.70 -15.42
C MET A 50 -10.03 -5.10 -16.83
N ASP A 51 -10.94 -4.13 -16.95
CA ASP A 51 -11.36 -3.51 -18.23
C ASP A 51 -10.19 -2.88 -19.03
N ASN A 52 -9.09 -2.56 -18.37
CA ASN A 52 -7.90 -1.91 -18.93
C ASN A 52 -6.77 -2.89 -19.30
N LYS A 53 -7.06 -4.18 -19.46
CA LYS A 53 -6.06 -5.27 -19.68
C LYS A 53 -5.06 -5.45 -18.51
N LEU A 54 -5.32 -4.84 -17.36
CA LEU A 54 -4.61 -5.15 -16.13
C LEU A 54 -5.24 -6.35 -15.45
N TRP A 55 -4.48 -6.94 -14.55
CA TRP A 55 -4.85 -8.06 -13.71
C TRP A 55 -4.76 -7.61 -12.27
N SER A 56 -5.80 -7.89 -11.49
CA SER A 56 -5.81 -7.67 -10.04
C SER A 56 -5.95 -9.00 -9.31
N THR A 57 -5.29 -9.11 -8.18
CA THR A 57 -5.40 -10.22 -7.23
C THR A 57 -5.15 -9.70 -5.83
N PHE A 58 -5.72 -10.36 -4.83
CA PHE A 58 -5.49 -9.99 -3.44
C PHE A 58 -5.37 -11.23 -2.54
N ALA A 59 -4.83 -11.03 -1.35
CA ALA A 59 -4.82 -12.04 -0.30
C ALA A 59 -5.09 -11.42 1.07
N ASP A 60 -5.82 -12.18 1.89
CA ASP A 60 -5.97 -11.91 3.31
C ASP A 60 -4.89 -12.68 4.06
N ILE A 61 -4.18 -11.98 4.95
CA ILE A 61 -3.06 -12.54 5.70
C ILE A 61 -3.31 -12.22 7.18
N GLU A 62 -3.43 -13.26 8.00
CA GLU A 62 -3.48 -13.14 9.45
C GLU A 62 -2.11 -13.47 10.03
N PHE A 63 -1.67 -12.66 10.98
CA PHE A 63 -0.42 -12.86 11.70
C PHE A 63 -0.52 -12.38 13.14
N GLU A 64 0.34 -12.96 13.98
CA GLU A 64 0.57 -12.53 15.34
C GLU A 64 1.86 -11.69 15.41
N SER A 65 1.82 -10.56 16.12
CA SER A 65 3.01 -9.78 16.49
C SER A 65 3.04 -9.52 17.99
N LYS A 66 4.22 -9.19 18.52
CA LYS A 66 4.36 -8.82 19.95
C LYS A 66 4.06 -7.35 20.23
N GLU A 67 4.23 -6.49 19.22
CA GLU A 67 4.19 -5.04 19.36
C GLU A 67 3.42 -4.42 18.19
N LEU A 68 2.70 -3.34 18.46
CA LEU A 68 1.94 -2.63 17.43
C LEU A 68 2.88 -1.96 16.40
N LYS A 69 4.08 -1.55 16.83
CA LYS A 69 5.09 -0.97 15.95
C LYS A 69 5.45 -1.89 14.78
N ILE A 70 5.47 -3.22 15.01
CA ILE A 70 5.72 -4.23 13.96
C ILE A 70 4.55 -4.24 12.95
N VAL A 71 3.31 -4.22 13.44
CA VAL A 71 2.11 -4.15 12.57
C VAL A 71 2.15 -2.91 11.70
N LEU A 72 2.45 -1.77 12.30
CA LEU A 72 2.53 -0.48 11.61
C LEU A 72 3.68 -0.46 10.58
N GLY A 73 4.82 -1.06 10.90
CA GLY A 73 5.93 -1.27 9.96
C GLY A 73 5.48 -2.07 8.73
N ILE A 74 4.74 -3.16 8.94
CA ILE A 74 4.15 -3.96 7.85
C ILE A 74 3.18 -3.13 7.02
N CYS A 75 2.29 -2.35 7.66
CA CYS A 75 1.40 -1.44 6.95
C CYS A 75 2.19 -0.44 6.11
N PHE A 76 3.31 0.03 6.62
CA PHE A 76 4.18 1.00 5.98
C PHE A 76 5.01 0.46 4.82
N ASP A 77 5.38 -0.81 4.85
CA ASP A 77 6.25 -1.42 3.84
C ASP A 77 5.45 -2.11 2.73
N TYR A 78 4.29 -2.67 3.07
CA TYR A 78 3.46 -3.41 2.13
C TYR A 78 2.19 -2.67 1.70
N MET A 79 1.87 -1.53 2.35
CA MET A 79 0.72 -0.68 2.01
C MET A 79 -0.56 -1.49 1.76
N PRO A 80 -1.01 -2.30 2.74
CA PRO A 80 -2.20 -3.11 2.57
C PRO A 80 -3.42 -2.22 2.30
N SER A 81 -4.40 -2.75 1.58
CA SER A 81 -5.66 -2.05 1.32
C SER A 81 -6.52 -1.94 2.59
N THR A 82 -6.42 -2.93 3.48
CA THR A 82 -7.09 -2.92 4.79
C THR A 82 -6.19 -3.49 5.89
N VAL A 83 -6.42 -3.04 7.12
CA VAL A 83 -5.81 -3.57 8.34
C VAL A 83 -6.87 -3.69 9.44
N GLU A 84 -6.93 -4.84 10.09
CA GLU A 84 -7.89 -5.16 11.15
C GLU A 84 -7.15 -5.78 12.34
N ILE A 85 -7.27 -5.18 13.53
CA ILE A 85 -6.77 -5.76 14.78
C ILE A 85 -7.87 -6.64 15.36
N LEU A 86 -7.64 -7.95 15.40
CA LEU A 86 -8.59 -8.96 15.87
C LEU A 86 -8.49 -9.20 17.39
N ASP A 87 -7.28 -9.08 17.94
CA ASP A 87 -6.99 -9.14 19.38
C ASP A 87 -5.70 -8.35 19.66
N PRO A 88 -5.52 -7.71 20.82
CA PRO A 88 -6.52 -7.47 21.86
C PRO A 88 -7.55 -6.40 21.47
N ALA A 89 -8.65 -6.31 22.22
CA ALA A 89 -9.68 -5.27 22.04
C ALA A 89 -9.18 -3.83 22.29
N GLY A 90 -8.03 -3.67 22.96
CA GLY A 90 -7.42 -2.38 23.25
C GLY A 90 -5.91 -2.51 23.46
N ILE A 91 -5.19 -1.45 23.10
CA ILE A 91 -3.74 -1.35 23.20
C ILE A 91 -3.42 -0.07 23.98
N GLU A 92 -2.62 -0.20 25.02
CA GLU A 92 -2.02 0.94 25.72
C GLU A 92 -0.65 1.24 25.11
N MET A 93 -0.38 2.52 24.86
CA MET A 93 0.88 2.99 24.27
C MET A 93 1.38 4.23 25.00
N ASP A 94 2.71 4.39 25.06
CA ASP A 94 3.30 5.62 25.54
C ASP A 94 3.10 6.77 24.53
N THR A 95 3.05 8.00 25.04
CA THR A 95 2.86 9.18 24.20
C THR A 95 4.02 9.37 23.23
N ASN A 96 5.25 9.01 23.61
CA ASN A 96 6.41 9.10 22.73
C ASN A 96 6.31 8.09 21.59
N ASP A 97 5.86 6.85 21.85
CA ASP A 97 5.66 5.84 20.80
C ASP A 97 4.60 6.29 19.78
N VAL A 98 3.52 6.92 20.26
CA VAL A 98 2.48 7.49 19.39
C VAL A 98 3.04 8.67 18.58
N ALA A 99 3.83 9.55 19.20
CA ALA A 99 4.45 10.67 18.51
C ALA A 99 5.42 10.21 17.41
N ASP A 100 6.26 9.20 17.71
CA ASP A 100 7.18 8.60 16.74
C ASP A 100 6.43 8.00 15.55
N LEU A 101 5.36 7.25 15.81
CA LEU A 101 4.49 6.71 14.76
C LEU A 101 3.90 7.81 13.86
N LEU A 102 3.36 8.87 14.47
CA LEU A 102 2.76 9.98 13.73
C LEU A 102 3.81 10.69 12.87
N ASN A 103 5.02 10.88 13.40
CA ASN A 103 6.12 11.50 12.67
C ASN A 103 6.59 10.64 11.49
N ASP A 104 6.68 9.32 11.65
CA ASP A 104 7.02 8.40 10.57
C ASP A 104 5.94 8.40 9.47
N MET A 105 4.66 8.40 9.87
CA MET A 105 3.52 8.51 8.97
C MET A 105 3.59 9.82 8.17
N LEU A 106 3.75 10.95 8.85
CA LEU A 106 3.85 12.28 8.23
C LEU A 106 5.04 12.34 7.27
N THR A 107 6.17 11.76 7.64
CA THR A 107 7.36 11.69 6.78
C THR A 107 7.07 10.95 5.48
N LYS A 108 6.40 9.78 5.52
CA LYS A 108 6.01 9.04 4.31
C LYS A 108 4.99 9.82 3.47
N LEU A 109 3.97 10.41 4.09
CA LEU A 109 2.95 11.21 3.40
C LEU A 109 3.54 12.45 2.72
N HIS A 110 4.44 13.17 3.39
CA HIS A 110 5.12 14.32 2.81
C HIS A 110 5.98 13.94 1.60
N LYS A 111 6.69 12.80 1.65
CA LYS A 111 7.44 12.28 0.49
C LYS A 111 6.51 11.98 -0.68
N TYR A 112 5.37 11.33 -0.46
CA TYR A 112 4.39 11.07 -1.52
C TYR A 112 3.80 12.36 -2.09
N SER A 113 3.46 13.33 -1.23
CA SER A 113 2.97 14.64 -1.67
C SER A 113 3.97 15.36 -2.58
N LEU A 114 5.26 15.31 -2.25
CA LEU A 114 6.31 15.89 -3.08
C LEU A 114 6.39 15.22 -4.46
N VAL A 115 6.35 13.88 -4.51
CA VAL A 115 6.37 13.14 -5.78
C VAL A 115 5.15 13.47 -6.62
N LEU A 116 3.95 13.50 -6.02
CA LEU A 116 2.71 13.83 -6.72
C LEU A 116 2.74 15.27 -7.28
N THR A 117 3.17 16.24 -6.47
CA THR A 117 3.28 17.64 -6.88
C THR A 117 4.26 17.80 -8.04
N LYS A 118 5.39 17.09 -7.98
CA LYS A 118 6.38 17.07 -9.06
C LYS A 118 5.78 16.48 -10.34
N LEU A 119 5.14 15.31 -10.26
CA LEU A 119 4.51 14.66 -11.41
C LEU A 119 3.41 15.51 -12.03
N GLN A 120 2.58 16.18 -11.22
CA GLN A 120 1.55 17.11 -11.71
C GLN A 120 2.19 18.29 -12.45
N THR A 121 3.25 18.87 -11.90
CA THR A 121 3.97 19.99 -12.52
C THR A 121 4.59 19.59 -13.86
N GLU A 122 5.26 18.44 -13.89
CA GLU A 122 5.85 17.88 -15.11
C GLU A 122 4.78 17.55 -16.16
N ASN A 123 3.64 16.98 -15.75
CA ASN A 123 2.52 16.69 -16.63
C ASN A 123 1.94 17.96 -17.26
N ILE A 124 1.70 19.01 -16.46
CA ILE A 124 1.25 20.31 -16.95
C ILE A 124 2.23 20.90 -17.95
N TYR A 125 3.54 20.80 -17.69
CA TYR A 125 4.57 21.27 -18.61
C TYR A 125 4.56 20.49 -19.93
N MET A 126 4.55 19.16 -19.86
CA MET A 126 4.50 18.28 -21.05
C MET A 126 3.26 18.54 -21.89
N MET A 127 2.08 18.70 -21.27
CA MET A 127 0.85 19.01 -22.00
C MET A 127 0.94 20.35 -22.75
N LYS A 128 1.52 21.38 -22.13
CA LYS A 128 1.73 22.69 -22.78
C LYS A 128 2.66 22.60 -23.99
N GLU A 129 3.75 21.84 -23.88
CA GLU A 129 4.67 21.65 -25.01
C GLU A 129 4.04 20.83 -26.15
N LEU A 130 3.24 19.82 -25.82
CA LEU A 130 2.47 19.06 -26.83
C LEU A 130 1.43 19.93 -27.55
N GLU A 131 0.75 20.85 -26.85
CA GLU A 131 -0.18 21.81 -27.47
C GLU A 131 0.53 22.76 -28.44
N LYS A 132 1.72 23.25 -28.06
CA LYS A 132 2.54 24.08 -28.95
C LYS A 132 3.00 23.30 -30.18
N ALA A 133 3.42 22.05 -30.01
CA ALA A 133 3.92 21.22 -31.11
C ALA A 133 2.82 20.70 -32.05
N SER A 134 1.61 20.46 -31.54
CA SER A 134 0.49 19.89 -32.32
C SER A 134 -0.42 20.94 -32.98
N GLY A 135 -0.26 22.22 -32.67
CA GLY A 135 -1.06 23.32 -33.24
C GLY A 135 -2.55 23.29 -32.89
N LYS A 136 -3.00 22.34 -32.06
CA LYS A 136 -4.40 22.20 -31.62
C LYS A 136 -4.51 22.57 -30.15
N LYS A 137 -5.30 23.62 -29.85
CA LYS A 137 -5.76 23.91 -28.48
C LYS A 137 -6.72 22.81 -28.03
N THR A 138 -6.29 21.94 -27.14
CA THR A 138 -7.20 21.01 -26.45
C THR A 138 -8.05 21.82 -25.48
N LYS A 139 -9.39 21.79 -25.64
CA LYS A 139 -10.31 22.40 -24.68
C LYS A 139 -10.04 21.78 -23.30
N GLY A 140 -9.59 22.62 -22.37
CA GLY A 140 -9.26 22.23 -21.02
C GLY A 140 -10.41 21.48 -20.35
N ARG A 141 -10.08 20.36 -19.71
CA ARG A 141 -10.95 19.81 -18.67
C ARG A 141 -10.77 20.70 -17.45
N THR A 142 -11.76 21.53 -17.20
CA THR A 142 -11.91 22.30 -15.97
C THR A 142 -11.94 21.36 -14.78
N SER A 143 -11.21 21.77 -13.76
CA SER A 143 -11.03 21.18 -12.43
C SER A 143 -12.32 20.66 -11.79
N ILE A 144 -12.20 19.52 -11.10
CA ILE A 144 -12.97 19.20 -9.90
C ILE A 144 -11.98 19.24 -8.74
#